data_AF-A0A6I9PMR4-F1
#
_entry.id   AF-A0A6I9PMR4-F1
#
_cell.length_a   1.000
_cell.length_b   1.000
_cell.length_c   1.000
_cell.angle_alpha   90.00
_cell.angle_beta   90.00
_cell.angle_gamma   90.00
#
_symmetry.space_group_name_H-M   'P 1'
#
loop_
_entity.id
_entity.type
_entity.pdbx_description
1 polymer ?
#
loop_
_entity_poly.entity_id
_entity_poly.type
_entity_poly.pdbx_seq_one_letter_code
_entity_poly.pdbx_strand_id
1 'polypeptide(L)'
;MRTKQTHIHEVQQTGLLLGAALLSVLLCCPQLVASDSDELLLTEWEIWKSSNGISYEDMDDMQRQIIWEENKQMIENNNQGFFRGMRPFTMAMNKYGDLTRQEFRVLQGAVIDSQFVKRGKTVSSRSLRNAAKKLDALVVDYRKMGYVTEVKDQGYCGSCWAFSTTGAIEGQIYKRTGQLVSLSEQNLVDCSRSYGTYGCSGAWMANAYDYVIKNGLLPTNSYPYTSVDTQPCYYDSRLAVAHIKDYRFIPKGDEQALADAVATIGPITVAIDADHSSFLFYSSGIYDEPACNPNNLSHAVLLVGYGSEGDQDYWIIKNSWGSSWGEGGYMRLVRDGRNTCGIASYSLYPIL
;
A
#
# COMPACT_ATOMS: atom_id res chain seq x y z
N MET A 1 -1.30 -77.74 -4.84
CA MET A 1 -0.97 -78.78 -5.85
C MET A 1 0.38 -78.39 -6.47
N ARG A 2 1.41 -79.25 -6.42
CA ARG A 2 1.88 -80.08 -7.55
C ARG A 2 2.10 -79.28 -8.86
N THR A 3 3.32 -78.77 -9.14
CA THR A 3 4.51 -79.43 -9.77
C THR A 3 4.45 -79.57 -11.30
N LYS A 4 5.33 -78.86 -12.03
CA LYS A 4 6.17 -79.26 -13.22
C LYS A 4 6.78 -77.98 -13.88
N GLN A 5 7.98 -77.90 -14.51
CA GLN A 5 9.10 -78.82 -14.87
C GLN A 5 8.85 -79.73 -16.11
N THR A 6 9.75 -79.88 -17.09
CA THR A 6 11.21 -79.59 -17.19
C THR A 6 11.61 -79.29 -18.67
N HIS A 7 12.91 -79.09 -18.95
CA HIS A 7 13.55 -78.83 -20.26
C HIS A 7 13.38 -79.88 -21.39
N ILE A 8 13.68 -79.45 -22.65
CA ILE A 8 14.27 -80.13 -23.87
C ILE A 8 13.94 -79.24 -25.12
N HIS A 9 14.73 -78.98 -26.18
CA HIS A 9 16.17 -79.11 -26.52
C HIS A 9 16.54 -78.08 -27.65
N GLU A 10 17.83 -77.75 -27.80
CA GLU A 10 18.76 -77.94 -28.96
C GLU A 10 18.14 -78.37 -30.33
N VAL A 11 18.69 -78.08 -31.53
CA VAL A 11 20.08 -78.04 -32.10
C VAL A 11 20.20 -76.93 -33.17
N GLN A 12 21.01 -75.87 -32.99
CA GLN A 12 22.40 -75.60 -33.51
C GLN A 12 22.59 -75.17 -35.00
N GLN A 13 23.12 -73.93 -35.18
CA GLN A 13 23.98 -73.34 -36.26
C GLN A 13 23.84 -73.79 -37.74
N THR A 14 23.71 -72.87 -38.71
CA THR A 14 24.86 -72.23 -39.42
C THR A 14 24.41 -71.18 -40.48
N GLY A 15 25.33 -70.32 -40.97
CA GLY A 15 25.51 -70.24 -42.44
C GLY A 15 24.99 -69.04 -43.28
N LEU A 16 25.20 -67.80 -42.85
CA LEU A 16 25.70 -66.65 -43.66
C LEU A 16 25.59 -66.71 -45.23
N LEU A 17 24.88 -65.76 -45.88
CA LEU A 17 25.40 -64.78 -46.91
C LEU A 17 24.32 -64.10 -47.79
N LEU A 18 24.56 -62.79 -48.09
CA LEU A 18 24.26 -62.01 -49.32
C LEU A 18 22.83 -61.95 -49.95
N GLY A 19 22.35 -60.72 -50.24
CA GLY A 19 21.65 -60.45 -51.51
C GLY A 19 20.63 -59.30 -51.59
N ALA A 20 20.84 -58.40 -52.56
CA ALA A 20 19.86 -57.61 -53.32
C ALA A 20 18.89 -56.61 -52.63
N ALA A 21 19.15 -55.33 -52.92
CA ALA A 21 18.37 -54.14 -52.66
C ALA A 21 16.96 -54.07 -53.25
N LEU A 22 16.10 -53.23 -52.64
CA LEU A 22 15.13 -52.37 -53.33
C LEU A 22 14.65 -51.26 -52.39
N LEU A 23 14.97 -49.99 -52.69
CA LEU A 23 14.39 -48.82 -52.00
C LEU A 23 14.40 -47.61 -52.95
N SER A 24 13.23 -46.98 -53.10
CA SER A 24 12.94 -46.04 -54.18
C SER A 24 13.48 -44.62 -53.91
N VAL A 25 13.92 -43.94 -54.97
CA VAL A 25 14.27 -42.51 -54.91
C VAL A 25 13.00 -41.66 -54.86
N LEU A 26 12.92 -40.76 -53.88
CA LEU A 26 12.11 -39.53 -53.97
C LEU A 26 12.97 -38.35 -53.52
N LEU A 27 13.23 -37.42 -54.45
CA LEU A 27 13.94 -36.17 -54.20
C LEU A 27 12.93 -35.09 -53.79
N CYS A 28 13.20 -34.40 -52.69
CA CYS A 28 12.76 -33.02 -52.49
C CYS A 28 13.79 -32.25 -51.66
N CYS A 29 13.79 -30.93 -51.82
CA CYS A 29 14.86 -30.04 -51.41
C CYS A 29 15.19 -30.09 -49.90
N PRO A 30 16.45 -29.81 -49.51
CA PRO A 30 16.70 -29.28 -48.17
C PRO A 30 16.02 -27.92 -48.08
N GLN A 31 14.89 -27.85 -47.37
CA GLN A 31 14.36 -26.56 -46.95
C GLN A 31 15.36 -25.95 -45.97
N LEU A 32 15.94 -24.80 -46.31
CA LEU A 32 16.46 -23.91 -45.29
C LEU A 32 15.26 -23.48 -44.45
N VAL A 33 15.08 -24.13 -43.30
CA VAL A 33 14.22 -23.62 -42.24
C VAL A 33 14.97 -22.44 -41.60
N ALA A 34 14.90 -21.29 -42.27
CA ALA A 34 15.20 -20.01 -41.66
C ALA A 34 14.11 -19.74 -40.61
N SER A 35 14.31 -20.31 -39.42
CA SER A 35 13.48 -20.05 -38.24
C SER A 35 13.83 -18.67 -37.66
N ASP A 36 13.63 -17.63 -38.46
CA ASP A 36 13.73 -16.24 -38.04
C ASP A 36 12.47 -15.88 -37.25
N SER A 37 12.36 -16.51 -36.08
CA SER A 37 11.41 -16.12 -35.05
C SER A 37 12.01 -14.94 -34.30
N ASP A 38 11.71 -13.73 -34.79
CA ASP A 38 11.84 -12.48 -34.02
C ASP A 38 10.91 -12.59 -32.79
N GLU A 39 11.38 -13.27 -31.74
CA GLU A 39 10.80 -13.20 -30.41
C GLU A 39 11.08 -11.80 -29.88
N LEU A 40 10.12 -10.90 -30.14
CA LEU A 40 10.24 -9.47 -29.95
C LEU A 40 10.47 -9.17 -28.46
N LEU A 41 11.74 -9.04 -28.09
CA LEU A 41 12.20 -8.80 -26.73
C LEU A 41 11.67 -7.46 -26.22
N LEU A 42 10.53 -7.53 -25.51
CA LEU A 42 9.93 -6.37 -24.87
C LEU A 42 10.94 -5.71 -23.93
N THR A 43 11.08 -4.40 -24.04
CA THR A 43 11.88 -3.62 -23.10
C THR A 43 11.24 -3.67 -21.70
N GLU A 44 12.01 -3.36 -20.66
CA GLU A 44 11.44 -3.24 -19.31
C GLU A 44 10.32 -2.18 -19.24
N TRP A 45 10.37 -1.16 -20.10
CA TRP A 45 9.32 -0.15 -20.26
C TRP A 45 8.02 -0.77 -20.80
N GLU A 46 8.07 -1.58 -21.86
CA GLU A 46 6.89 -2.29 -22.39
C GLU A 46 6.33 -3.31 -21.38
N ILE A 47 7.21 -4.04 -20.68
CA ILE A 47 6.80 -4.98 -19.61
C ILE A 47 6.12 -4.23 -18.46
N TRP A 48 6.65 -3.06 -18.07
CA TRP A 48 6.06 -2.21 -17.04
C TRP A 48 4.71 -1.63 -17.48
N LYS A 49 4.60 -1.07 -18.69
CA LYS A 49 3.32 -0.58 -19.23
C LYS A 49 2.27 -1.67 -19.26
N SER A 50 2.60 -2.82 -19.85
CA SER A 50 1.72 -3.98 -19.99
C SER A 50 1.24 -4.51 -18.63
N SER A 51 2.14 -4.67 -17.65
CA SER A 51 1.79 -5.17 -16.32
C SER A 51 0.95 -4.20 -15.46
N ASN A 52 0.92 -2.90 -15.81
CA ASN A 52 0.09 -1.89 -15.16
C ASN A 52 -1.15 -1.49 -15.99
N GLY A 53 -1.34 -2.04 -17.19
CA GLY A 53 -2.47 -1.73 -18.08
C GLY A 53 -2.39 -0.35 -18.74
N ILE A 54 -1.17 0.17 -18.92
CA ILE A 54 -0.88 1.54 -19.38
C ILE A 54 -0.61 1.56 -20.90
N SER A 55 -1.03 2.64 -21.56
CA SER A 55 -0.78 2.92 -22.98
C SER A 55 -0.82 4.44 -23.22
N TYR A 56 0.02 4.95 -24.11
CA TYR A 56 0.16 6.38 -24.44
C TYR A 56 0.16 6.62 -25.95
N GLU A 57 -0.03 7.89 -26.35
CA GLU A 57 0.27 8.34 -27.72
C GLU A 57 1.79 8.56 -27.88
N ASP A 58 2.34 8.36 -29.07
CA ASP A 58 3.80 8.23 -29.32
C ASP A 58 4.69 9.30 -28.64
N MET A 59 4.26 10.56 -28.61
CA MET A 59 5.04 11.65 -27.98
C MET A 59 5.00 11.59 -26.44
N ASP A 60 3.85 11.23 -25.88
CA ASP A 60 3.68 11.07 -24.43
C ASP A 60 4.40 9.80 -23.94
N ASP A 61 4.42 8.73 -24.73
CA ASP A 61 5.10 7.48 -24.37
C ASP A 61 6.61 7.69 -24.18
N MET A 62 7.26 8.39 -25.12
CA MET A 62 8.67 8.76 -24.99
C MET A 62 8.93 9.64 -23.75
N GLN A 63 8.05 10.61 -23.47
CA GLN A 63 8.21 11.48 -22.30
C GLN A 63 7.99 10.73 -20.98
N ARG A 64 7.06 9.77 -20.94
CA ARG A 64 6.80 8.89 -19.79
C ARG A 64 7.94 7.90 -19.57
N GLN A 65 8.50 7.32 -20.63
CA GLN A 65 9.68 6.46 -20.56
C GLN A 65 10.86 7.20 -19.90
N ILE A 66 11.14 8.45 -20.29
CA ILE A 66 12.24 9.23 -19.69
C ILE A 66 12.04 9.40 -18.17
N ILE A 67 10.82 9.75 -17.72
CA ILE A 67 10.51 9.89 -16.29
C ILE A 67 10.65 8.55 -15.55
N TRP A 68 10.22 7.47 -16.19
CA TRP A 68 10.36 6.11 -15.66
C TRP A 68 11.83 5.66 -15.55
N GLU A 69 12.68 6.01 -16.51
CA GLU A 69 14.12 5.73 -16.49
C GLU A 69 14.85 6.55 -15.41
N GLU A 70 14.51 7.82 -15.23
CA GLU A 70 15.01 8.66 -14.12
C GLU A 70 14.64 8.07 -12.74
N ASN A 71 13.35 7.70 -12.57
CA ASN A 71 12.87 7.07 -11.33
C ASN A 71 13.52 5.70 -11.10
N LYS A 72 13.70 4.88 -12.15
CA LYS A 72 14.43 3.60 -12.08
C LYS A 72 15.87 3.80 -11.62
N GLN A 73 16.60 4.75 -12.21
CA GLN A 73 17.99 5.02 -11.84
C GLN A 73 18.11 5.46 -10.37
N MET A 74 17.16 6.25 -9.86
CA MET A 74 17.09 6.61 -8.44
C MET A 74 16.85 5.38 -7.55
N ILE A 75 15.92 4.49 -7.92
CA ILE A 75 15.64 3.23 -7.20
C ILE A 75 16.90 2.35 -7.12
N GLU A 76 17.59 2.16 -8.24
CA GLU A 76 18.83 1.38 -8.31
C GLU A 76 19.94 1.98 -7.45
N ASN A 77 20.12 3.30 -7.48
CA ASN A 77 21.09 4.01 -6.66
C ASN A 77 20.82 3.87 -5.15
N ASN A 78 19.55 3.92 -4.72
CA ASN A 78 19.20 3.65 -3.32
C ASN A 78 19.52 2.20 -2.94
N ASN A 79 19.14 1.25 -3.79
CA ASN A 79 19.34 -0.18 -3.51
C ASN A 79 20.82 -0.58 -3.48
N GLN A 80 21.66 0.00 -4.34
CA GLN A 80 23.12 -0.12 -4.23
C GLN A 80 23.65 0.43 -2.89
N GLY A 81 23.04 1.49 -2.35
CA GLY A 81 23.32 2.00 -1.01
C GLY A 81 22.89 1.03 0.09
N PHE A 82 21.69 0.45 -0.01
CA PHE A 82 21.16 -0.55 0.92
C PHE A 82 22.07 -1.78 1.02
N PHE A 83 22.46 -2.38 -0.10
CA PHE A 83 23.38 -3.54 -0.13
C PHE A 83 24.80 -3.23 0.38
N ARG A 84 25.16 -1.95 0.56
CA ARG A 84 26.41 -1.49 1.19
C ARG A 84 26.23 -1.07 2.65
N GLY A 85 25.03 -1.21 3.23
CA GLY A 85 24.70 -0.74 4.59
C GLY A 85 24.60 0.79 4.72
N MET A 86 24.49 1.52 3.60
CA MET A 86 24.44 2.98 3.56
C MET A 86 23.01 3.56 3.51
N ARG A 87 21.98 2.71 3.39
CA ARG A 87 20.56 3.07 3.40
C ARG A 87 19.77 2.04 4.23
N PRO A 88 18.78 2.44 5.05
CA PRO A 88 18.05 1.52 5.92
C PRO A 88 16.81 0.87 5.27
N PHE A 89 16.47 1.25 4.04
CA PHE A 89 15.36 0.69 3.26
C PHE A 89 15.72 0.49 1.78
N THR A 90 14.97 -0.40 1.13
CA THR A 90 14.98 -0.63 -0.32
C THR A 90 13.83 0.09 -1.01
N MET A 91 13.99 0.38 -2.29
CA MET A 91 12.96 0.92 -3.18
C MET A 91 12.66 -0.08 -4.31
N ALA A 92 11.47 0.00 -4.91
CA ALA A 92 11.06 -0.82 -6.04
C ALA A 92 10.15 -0.03 -7.00
N MET A 93 10.23 -0.36 -8.28
CA MET A 93 9.37 0.22 -9.30
C MET A 93 7.93 -0.26 -9.09
N ASN A 94 6.96 0.65 -9.23
CA ASN A 94 5.53 0.36 -9.05
C ASN A 94 4.69 1.12 -10.09
N LYS A 95 3.35 1.06 -9.99
CA LYS A 95 2.39 1.65 -10.94
C LYS A 95 2.47 3.18 -11.12
N TYR A 96 3.27 3.88 -10.31
CA TYR A 96 3.51 5.33 -10.40
C TYR A 96 4.91 5.67 -10.95
N GLY A 97 5.57 4.70 -11.60
CA GLY A 97 6.95 4.79 -12.09
C GLY A 97 7.25 5.96 -13.02
N ASP A 98 6.27 6.40 -13.79
CA ASP A 98 6.34 7.47 -14.80
C ASP A 98 5.74 8.80 -14.32
N LEU A 99 5.42 8.92 -13.02
CA LEU A 99 5.00 10.18 -12.43
C LEU A 99 6.19 11.06 -12.07
N THR A 100 6.11 12.33 -12.47
CA THR A 100 6.95 13.38 -11.89
C THR A 100 6.54 13.64 -10.43
N ARG A 101 7.45 14.23 -9.63
CA ARG A 101 7.13 14.68 -8.27
C ARG A 101 5.91 15.61 -8.22
N GLN A 102 5.67 16.41 -9.26
CA GLN A 102 4.54 17.35 -9.26
C GLN A 102 3.20 16.66 -9.51
N GLU A 103 3.17 15.56 -10.26
CA GLU A 103 1.97 14.72 -10.42
C GLU A 103 1.75 13.86 -9.18
N PHE A 104 2.81 13.29 -8.62
CA PHE A 104 2.79 12.53 -7.36
C PHE A 104 2.16 13.33 -6.20
N ARG A 105 2.39 14.64 -6.12
CA ARG A 105 1.75 15.53 -5.13
C ARG A 105 0.22 15.56 -5.22
N VAL A 106 -0.38 15.31 -6.38
CA VAL A 106 -1.85 15.27 -6.54
C VAL A 106 -2.47 14.07 -5.80
N LEU A 107 -1.68 13.02 -5.56
CA LEU A 107 -2.08 11.86 -4.75
C LEU A 107 -2.10 12.15 -3.23
N GLN A 108 -1.53 13.28 -2.80
CA GLN A 108 -1.28 13.63 -1.41
C GLN A 108 -2.29 14.68 -0.93
N GLY A 109 -3.47 14.20 -0.53
CA GLY A 109 -4.63 15.02 -0.19
C GLY A 109 -4.82 15.40 1.28
N ALA A 110 -3.79 15.37 2.12
CA ALA A 110 -3.90 15.82 3.51
C ALA A 110 -3.67 17.34 3.60
N VAL A 111 -4.71 18.11 3.90
CA VAL A 111 -4.64 19.57 4.01
C VAL A 111 -4.60 19.97 5.48
N ILE A 112 -3.42 20.35 5.98
CA ILE A 112 -3.19 20.67 7.41
C ILE A 112 -2.97 22.18 7.61
N ASP A 113 -4.05 22.97 7.57
CA ASP A 113 -3.98 24.40 7.87
C ASP A 113 -4.11 24.67 9.39
N SER A 114 -3.07 25.28 9.96
CA SER A 114 -3.04 25.74 11.36
C SER A 114 -4.03 26.86 11.70
N GLN A 115 -4.57 27.59 10.71
CA GLN A 115 -5.48 28.72 10.91
C GLN A 115 -6.96 28.32 10.99
N PHE A 116 -7.34 27.18 10.40
CA PHE A 116 -8.71 26.66 10.55
C PHE A 116 -8.97 26.22 11.99
N VAL A 117 -10.17 26.51 12.49
CA VAL A 117 -10.49 26.44 13.93
C VAL A 117 -10.46 24.99 14.44
N LYS A 118 -9.61 24.70 15.43
CA LYS A 118 -9.58 23.41 16.15
C LYS A 118 -10.90 23.16 16.89
N ARG A 119 -11.83 22.43 16.26
CA ARG A 119 -13.10 21.97 16.87
C ARG A 119 -12.90 20.81 17.84
N GLY A 120 -12.02 19.86 17.49
CA GLY A 120 -11.69 18.70 18.33
C GLY A 120 -10.82 19.02 19.55
N LYS A 121 -10.96 18.22 20.61
CA LYS A 121 -10.20 18.35 21.86
C LYS A 121 -8.90 17.53 21.81
N THR A 122 -7.82 18.04 22.40
CA THR A 122 -6.59 17.26 22.61
C THR A 122 -6.68 16.41 23.87
N VAL A 123 -6.24 15.14 23.81
CA VAL A 123 -6.12 14.26 24.98
C VAL A 123 -4.82 14.52 25.74
N SER A 124 -4.81 14.30 27.06
CA SER A 124 -3.61 14.48 27.88
C SER A 124 -2.64 13.30 27.75
N SER A 125 -1.36 13.57 27.43
CA SER A 125 -0.29 12.56 27.45
C SER A 125 -0.23 11.79 28.77
N ARG A 126 -0.47 12.46 29.91
CA ARG A 126 -0.49 11.81 31.23
C ARG A 126 -1.64 10.79 31.33
N SER A 127 -2.78 11.05 30.71
CA SER A 127 -3.92 10.11 30.71
C SER A 127 -3.63 8.89 29.84
N LEU A 128 -3.03 9.10 28.66
CA LEU A 128 -2.61 8.02 27.76
C LEU A 128 -1.55 7.15 28.43
N ARG A 129 -0.47 7.75 28.95
CA ARG A 129 0.62 7.04 29.64
C ARG A 129 0.17 6.25 30.86
N ASN A 130 -0.79 6.77 31.62
CA ASN A 130 -1.41 6.06 32.75
C ASN A 130 -2.28 4.87 32.34
N ALA A 131 -2.75 4.81 31.08
CA ALA A 131 -3.43 3.66 30.50
C ALA A 131 -2.43 2.68 29.88
N ALA A 132 -1.44 3.16 29.12
CA ALA A 132 -0.42 2.34 28.45
C ALA A 132 0.43 1.54 29.46
N LYS A 133 0.79 2.15 30.60
CA LYS A 133 1.47 1.49 31.73
C LYS A 133 0.69 0.33 32.38
N LYS A 134 -0.58 0.09 32.00
CA LYS A 134 -1.35 -1.08 32.44
C LYS A 134 -1.34 -2.23 31.44
N LEU A 135 -0.86 -1.98 30.22
CA LEU A 135 -0.75 -2.94 29.12
C LEU A 135 0.69 -3.40 28.93
N ASP A 136 1.67 -2.54 29.23
CA ASP A 136 3.12 -2.78 29.12
C ASP A 136 3.55 -3.30 27.73
N ALA A 137 2.86 -2.82 26.70
CA ALA A 137 2.98 -3.31 25.33
C ALA A 137 4.25 -2.77 24.64
N LEU A 138 5.32 -3.56 24.66
CA LEU A 138 6.57 -3.26 23.94
C LEU A 138 6.41 -3.28 22.40
N VAL A 139 5.45 -4.05 21.89
CA VAL A 139 5.14 -4.18 20.46
C VAL A 139 3.63 -4.19 20.27
N VAL A 140 3.13 -3.49 19.25
CA VAL A 140 1.71 -3.48 18.85
C VAL A 140 1.62 -3.66 17.34
N ASP A 141 0.81 -4.60 16.87
CA ASP A 141 0.60 -4.85 15.44
C ASP A 141 -0.87 -5.22 15.20
N TYR A 142 -1.71 -4.22 14.92
CA TYR A 142 -3.15 -4.40 14.81
C TYR A 142 -3.59 -5.27 13.62
N ARG A 143 -2.70 -5.47 12.62
CA ARG A 143 -2.90 -6.41 11.51
C ARG A 143 -3.06 -7.83 12.03
N LYS A 144 -2.23 -8.21 13.02
CA LYS A 144 -2.24 -9.53 13.67
C LYS A 144 -3.38 -9.71 14.69
N MET A 145 -4.12 -8.63 14.98
CA MET A 145 -5.19 -8.61 15.99
C MET A 145 -6.60 -8.53 15.38
N GLY A 146 -6.74 -8.43 14.05
CA GLY A 146 -8.04 -8.33 13.36
C GLY A 146 -8.65 -6.92 13.31
N TYR A 147 -7.93 -5.89 13.76
CA TYR A 147 -8.41 -4.50 13.85
C TYR A 147 -8.29 -3.73 12.51
N VAL A 148 -7.81 -4.36 11.44
CA VAL A 148 -7.36 -3.68 10.20
C VAL A 148 -7.89 -4.44 8.99
N THR A 149 -8.58 -3.73 8.12
CA THR A 149 -9.08 -4.18 6.81
C THR A 149 -7.95 -4.46 5.81
N GLU A 150 -8.32 -5.06 4.67
CA GLU A 150 -7.51 -5.13 3.45
C GLU A 150 -6.84 -3.79 3.10
N VAL A 151 -5.65 -3.83 2.48
CA VAL A 151 -5.08 -2.61 1.91
C VAL A 151 -5.88 -2.23 0.68
N LYS A 152 -6.42 -1.00 0.70
CA LYS A 152 -7.17 -0.40 -0.38
C LYS A 152 -6.28 0.49 -1.25
N ASP A 153 -6.82 0.93 -2.36
CA ASP A 153 -6.11 1.73 -3.36
C ASP A 153 -6.93 2.98 -3.70
N GLN A 154 -6.36 4.16 -3.45
CA GLN A 154 -6.97 5.45 -3.72
C GLN A 154 -6.88 5.86 -5.20
N GLY A 155 -6.09 5.15 -6.02
CA GLY A 155 -5.87 5.47 -7.42
C GLY A 155 -5.19 6.83 -7.60
N TYR A 156 -5.67 7.62 -8.56
CA TYR A 156 -5.13 8.93 -8.95
C TYR A 156 -5.87 10.11 -8.28
N CYS A 157 -6.55 9.84 -7.15
CA CYS A 157 -7.37 10.79 -6.41
C CYS A 157 -6.70 11.14 -5.07
N GLY A 158 -6.63 12.42 -4.72
CA GLY A 158 -6.11 12.90 -3.42
C GLY A 158 -7.09 12.68 -2.27
N SER A 159 -7.48 11.42 -2.04
CA SER A 159 -8.51 10.99 -1.07
C SER A 159 -7.95 10.23 0.13
N CYS A 160 -6.63 10.16 0.31
CA CYS A 160 -5.95 9.51 1.44
C CYS A 160 -6.51 9.92 2.82
N TRP A 161 -6.99 11.16 2.95
CA TRP A 161 -7.69 11.67 4.13
C TRP A 161 -8.93 10.85 4.49
N ALA A 162 -9.65 10.31 3.50
CA ALA A 162 -10.79 9.42 3.69
C ALA A 162 -10.33 8.03 4.13
N PHE A 163 -9.35 7.41 3.46
CA PHE A 163 -8.79 6.09 3.83
C PHE A 163 -8.20 6.04 5.24
N SER A 164 -7.52 7.10 5.67
CA SER A 164 -7.01 7.23 7.04
C SER A 164 -8.12 7.47 8.07
N THR A 165 -9.25 8.08 7.66
CA THR A 165 -10.44 8.29 8.50
C THR A 165 -11.25 7.00 8.66
N THR A 166 -11.57 6.31 7.56
CA THR A 166 -12.29 5.02 7.59
C THR A 166 -11.52 4.00 8.42
N GLY A 167 -10.25 3.76 8.12
CA GLY A 167 -9.43 2.74 8.79
C GLY A 167 -9.32 2.90 10.32
N ALA A 168 -9.37 4.13 10.83
CA ALA A 168 -9.38 4.40 12.27
C ALA A 168 -10.75 4.11 12.91
N ILE A 169 -11.85 4.39 12.18
CA ILE A 169 -13.22 4.06 12.61
C ILE A 169 -13.44 2.54 12.56
N GLU A 170 -12.97 1.86 11.50
CA GLU A 170 -12.98 0.40 11.34
C GLU A 170 -12.33 -0.29 12.55
N GLY A 171 -11.13 0.16 12.94
CA GLY A 171 -10.43 -0.35 14.12
C GLY A 171 -11.16 -0.10 15.45
N GLN A 172 -11.85 1.03 15.61
CA GLN A 172 -12.70 1.25 16.79
C GLN A 172 -13.97 0.40 16.78
N ILE A 173 -14.57 0.14 15.62
CA ILE A 173 -15.75 -0.74 15.52
C ILE A 173 -15.34 -2.15 15.93
N TYR A 174 -14.27 -2.69 15.36
CA TYR A 174 -13.75 -4.00 15.73
C TYR A 174 -13.47 -4.10 17.24
N LYS A 175 -12.82 -3.09 17.82
CA LYS A 175 -12.56 -3.01 19.27
C LYS A 175 -13.82 -3.13 20.14
N ARG A 176 -14.95 -2.60 19.65
CA ARG A 176 -16.22 -2.54 20.38
C ARG A 176 -17.14 -3.73 20.14
N THR A 177 -17.08 -4.35 18.95
CA THR A 177 -18.05 -5.37 18.51
C THR A 177 -17.44 -6.74 18.23
N GLY A 178 -16.12 -6.83 18.04
CA GLY A 178 -15.44 -8.00 17.50
C GLY A 178 -15.69 -8.25 16.01
N GLN A 179 -16.38 -7.33 15.32
CA GLN A 179 -16.71 -7.44 13.89
C GLN A 179 -16.00 -6.34 13.10
N LEU A 180 -15.25 -6.75 12.07
CA LEU A 180 -14.56 -5.84 11.17
C LEU A 180 -15.46 -5.56 9.97
N VAL A 181 -15.69 -4.29 9.65
CA VAL A 181 -16.59 -3.86 8.57
C VAL A 181 -15.86 -2.81 7.75
N SER A 182 -15.55 -3.12 6.49
CA SER A 182 -14.89 -2.19 5.59
C SER A 182 -15.83 -1.03 5.23
N LEU A 183 -15.40 0.21 5.45
CA LEU A 183 -16.21 1.43 5.31
C LEU A 183 -15.96 2.14 3.98
N SER A 184 -16.95 2.88 3.50
CA SER A 184 -16.86 3.60 2.23
C SER A 184 -16.08 4.91 2.36
N GLU A 185 -14.90 4.95 1.73
CA GLU A 185 -14.18 6.19 1.48
C GLU A 185 -14.90 7.09 0.49
N GLN A 186 -15.61 6.52 -0.49
CA GLN A 186 -16.34 7.27 -1.51
C GLN A 186 -17.49 8.08 -0.90
N ASN A 187 -18.17 7.52 0.11
CA ASN A 187 -19.17 8.23 0.90
C ASN A 187 -18.57 9.50 1.54
N LEU A 188 -17.32 9.48 2.00
CA LEU A 188 -16.64 10.70 2.45
C LEU A 188 -16.34 11.64 1.28
N VAL A 189 -15.71 11.14 0.21
CA VAL A 189 -15.28 11.92 -0.97
C VAL A 189 -16.43 12.73 -1.58
N ASP A 190 -17.60 12.10 -1.79
CA ASP A 190 -18.73 12.74 -2.46
C ASP A 190 -19.59 13.60 -1.51
N CYS A 191 -19.80 13.14 -0.26
CA CYS A 191 -20.83 13.71 0.62
C CYS A 191 -20.32 14.71 1.66
N SER A 192 -19.03 14.68 2.03
CA SER A 192 -18.53 15.53 3.13
C SER A 192 -18.11 16.94 2.71
N ARG A 193 -18.27 17.32 1.43
CA ARG A 193 -17.79 18.62 0.90
C ARG A 193 -18.28 19.83 1.70
N SER A 194 -19.53 19.80 2.18
CA SER A 194 -20.14 20.86 3.01
C SER A 194 -19.50 21.03 4.40
N TYR A 195 -18.64 20.10 4.82
CA TYR A 195 -17.89 20.15 6.08
C TYR A 195 -16.48 20.74 5.91
N GLY A 196 -16.07 21.07 4.67
CA GLY A 196 -14.72 21.54 4.34
C GLY A 196 -13.79 20.42 3.86
N THR A 197 -14.31 19.50 3.06
CA THR A 197 -13.51 18.51 2.29
C THR A 197 -13.65 18.81 0.80
N TYR A 198 -12.66 18.43 0.00
CA TYR A 198 -12.61 18.78 -1.43
C TYR A 198 -12.48 17.55 -2.34
N GLY A 199 -12.93 16.39 -1.87
CA GLY A 199 -12.96 15.15 -2.66
C GLY A 199 -11.56 14.67 -2.99
N CYS A 200 -11.23 14.59 -4.29
CA CYS A 200 -9.89 14.27 -4.78
C CYS A 200 -8.91 15.45 -4.67
N SER A 201 -9.39 16.66 -4.35
CA SER A 201 -8.53 17.82 -4.03
C SER A 201 -8.15 17.90 -2.53
N GLY A 202 -8.30 16.81 -1.78
CA GLY A 202 -7.86 16.71 -0.39
C GLY A 202 -8.85 17.22 0.67
N ALA A 203 -8.47 17.04 1.93
CA ALA A 203 -9.19 17.57 3.09
C ALA A 203 -8.33 17.62 4.35
N TRP A 204 -8.79 18.40 5.34
CA TRP A 204 -8.40 18.18 6.73
C TRP A 204 -9.25 17.02 7.31
N MET A 205 -8.64 15.90 7.70
CA MET A 205 -9.33 14.72 8.27
C MET A 205 -10.30 15.02 9.44
N ALA A 206 -10.10 16.09 10.20
CA ALA A 206 -11.06 16.50 11.24
C ALA A 206 -12.45 16.84 10.65
N ASN A 207 -12.51 17.39 9.43
CA ASN A 207 -13.76 17.69 8.73
C ASN A 207 -14.49 16.42 8.27
N ALA A 208 -13.73 15.38 7.91
CA ALA A 208 -14.29 14.05 7.65
C ALA A 208 -14.93 13.45 8.91
N TYR A 209 -14.26 13.55 10.06
CA TYR A 209 -14.83 13.15 11.35
C TYR A 209 -16.06 13.98 11.76
N ASP A 210 -16.07 15.30 11.53
CA ASP A 210 -17.26 16.15 11.73
C ASP A 210 -18.47 15.65 10.89
N TYR A 211 -18.24 15.17 9.65
CA TYR A 211 -19.27 14.53 8.82
C TYR A 211 -19.79 13.22 9.44
N VAL A 212 -18.90 12.33 9.93
CA VAL A 212 -19.32 11.05 10.53
C VAL A 212 -20.09 11.25 11.85
N ILE A 213 -19.78 12.31 12.62
CA ILE A 213 -20.56 12.67 13.83
C ILE A 213 -22.01 13.03 13.48
N LYS A 214 -22.26 13.65 12.32
CA LYS A 214 -23.57 14.16 11.93
C LYS A 214 -24.41 13.17 11.12
N ASN A 215 -23.78 12.34 10.30
CA ASN A 215 -24.46 11.45 9.36
C ASN A 215 -24.17 9.98 9.70
N GLY A 216 -22.90 9.64 9.94
CA GLY A 216 -22.40 8.27 9.97
C GLY A 216 -21.67 7.92 8.67
N LEU A 217 -21.33 6.64 8.48
CA LEU A 217 -20.74 6.09 7.27
C LEU A 217 -21.38 4.78 6.83
N LEU A 218 -21.37 4.60 5.52
CA LEU A 218 -21.78 3.42 4.78
C LEU A 218 -20.65 2.38 4.69
N PRO A 219 -20.97 1.07 4.56
CA PRO A 219 -19.99 0.05 4.24
C PRO A 219 -19.58 0.10 2.75
N THR A 220 -18.34 -0.28 2.45
CA THR A 220 -17.76 -0.26 1.09
C THR A 220 -18.60 -1.04 0.07
N ASN A 221 -19.26 -2.12 0.47
CA ASN A 221 -20.09 -2.94 -0.43
C ASN A 221 -21.41 -2.25 -0.86
N SER A 222 -21.86 -1.22 -0.13
CA SER A 222 -23.06 -0.43 -0.48
C SER A 222 -22.73 0.84 -1.27
N TYR A 223 -21.49 1.34 -1.14
CA TYR A 223 -21.01 2.54 -1.83
C TYR A 223 -19.51 2.31 -2.14
N PRO A 224 -19.18 1.60 -3.24
CA PRO A 224 -17.81 1.25 -3.58
C PRO A 224 -16.93 2.46 -3.88
N TYR A 225 -15.61 2.28 -3.78
CA TYR A 225 -14.65 3.30 -4.16
C TYR A 225 -14.41 3.32 -5.67
N THR A 226 -14.31 4.53 -6.24
CA THR A 226 -14.29 4.75 -7.71
C THR A 226 -13.13 5.65 -8.19
N SER A 227 -12.29 6.16 -7.28
CA SER A 227 -11.15 7.05 -7.60
C SER A 227 -11.51 8.35 -8.33
N VAL A 228 -12.77 8.79 -8.27
CA VAL A 228 -13.24 10.08 -8.81
C VAL A 228 -14.14 10.78 -7.80
N ASP A 229 -14.28 12.10 -7.89
CA ASP A 229 -15.10 12.92 -7.00
C ASP A 229 -16.13 13.80 -7.75
N THR A 230 -16.35 13.47 -9.02
CA THR A 230 -17.34 14.08 -9.93
C THR A 230 -18.76 13.52 -9.76
N GLN A 231 -18.94 12.51 -8.90
CA GLN A 231 -20.22 11.84 -8.70
C GLN A 231 -21.11 12.59 -7.69
N PRO A 232 -22.44 12.54 -7.84
CA PRO A 232 -23.37 12.97 -6.80
C PRO A 232 -23.19 12.16 -5.52
N CYS A 233 -23.45 12.78 -4.37
CA CYS A 233 -23.54 12.07 -3.10
C CYS A 233 -24.78 11.15 -3.07
N TYR A 234 -24.57 9.83 -3.07
CA TYR A 234 -25.63 8.80 -3.00
C TYR A 234 -25.88 8.27 -1.57
N TYR A 235 -25.63 9.08 -0.53
CA TYR A 235 -25.73 8.63 0.85
C TYR A 235 -27.18 8.35 1.30
N ASP A 236 -27.41 7.15 1.84
CA ASP A 236 -28.67 6.73 2.45
C ASP A 236 -28.46 6.38 3.94
N SER A 237 -29.05 7.17 4.84
CA SER A 237 -28.92 6.97 6.29
C SER A 237 -29.45 5.63 6.80
N ARG A 238 -30.28 4.93 6.02
CA ARG A 238 -30.79 3.58 6.35
C ARG A 238 -29.74 2.49 6.18
N LEU A 239 -28.65 2.78 5.47
CA LEU A 239 -27.55 1.86 5.20
C LEU A 239 -26.29 2.18 6.02
N ALA A 240 -26.34 3.17 6.92
CA ALA A 240 -25.23 3.55 7.78
C ALA A 240 -24.92 2.45 8.82
N VAL A 241 -23.65 2.03 8.87
CA VAL A 241 -23.16 0.97 9.78
C VAL A 241 -22.21 1.51 10.86
N ALA A 242 -21.71 2.73 10.67
CA ALA A 242 -20.70 3.35 11.51
C ALA A 242 -21.12 4.76 11.92
N HIS A 243 -21.09 5.03 13.24
CA HIS A 243 -21.28 6.37 13.79
C HIS A 243 -20.25 6.61 14.89
N ILE A 244 -19.74 7.84 14.98
CA ILE A 244 -18.84 8.28 16.04
C ILE A 244 -19.52 9.42 16.81
N LYS A 245 -19.21 9.56 18.10
CA LYS A 245 -19.73 10.64 18.95
C LYS A 245 -18.85 11.88 18.93
N ASP A 246 -17.54 11.68 18.80
CA ASP A 246 -16.49 12.69 19.06
C ASP A 246 -15.14 12.18 18.49
N TYR A 247 -14.10 13.02 18.49
CA TYR A 247 -12.72 12.62 18.17
C TYR A 247 -11.70 13.35 19.05
N ARG A 248 -10.48 12.83 19.16
CA ARG A 248 -9.42 13.42 19.98
C ARG A 248 -8.13 13.57 19.19
N PHE A 249 -7.55 14.77 19.24
CA PHE A 249 -6.17 14.99 18.84
C PHE A 249 -5.22 14.44 19.89
N ILE A 250 -4.11 13.86 19.44
CA ILE A 250 -2.95 13.56 20.28
C ILE A 250 -2.06 14.84 20.33
N PRO A 251 -1.29 15.10 21.39
CA PRO A 251 -0.43 16.28 21.46
C PRO A 251 0.62 16.33 20.34
N LYS A 252 0.70 17.45 19.62
CA LYS A 252 1.62 17.65 18.47
C LYS A 252 3.07 17.36 18.87
N GLY A 253 3.69 16.40 18.20
CA GLY A 253 5.10 16.02 18.33
C GLY A 253 5.42 15.07 19.49
N ASP A 254 4.45 14.69 20.33
CA ASP A 254 4.67 13.75 21.44
C ASP A 254 4.57 12.31 20.93
N GLU A 255 5.65 11.79 20.32
CA GLU A 255 5.71 10.41 19.82
C GLU A 255 5.44 9.37 20.92
N GLN A 256 5.80 9.64 22.18
CA GLN A 256 5.44 8.76 23.29
C GLN A 256 3.92 8.77 23.55
N ALA A 257 3.25 9.92 23.51
CA ALA A 257 1.79 9.96 23.56
C ALA A 257 1.14 9.30 22.33
N LEU A 258 1.77 9.35 21.15
CA LEU A 258 1.31 8.59 19.98
C LEU A 258 1.42 7.08 20.21
N ALA A 259 2.52 6.59 20.79
CA ALA A 259 2.68 5.17 21.15
C ALA A 259 1.70 4.75 22.27
N ASP A 260 1.60 5.57 23.33
CA ASP A 260 0.64 5.40 24.42
C ASP A 260 -0.81 5.34 23.89
N ALA A 261 -1.14 6.12 22.85
CA ALA A 261 -2.42 6.11 22.17
C ALA A 261 -2.62 4.88 21.28
N VAL A 262 -1.66 4.52 20.42
CA VAL A 262 -1.73 3.29 19.60
C VAL A 262 -2.00 2.08 20.50
N ALA A 263 -1.23 1.90 21.57
CA ALA A 263 -1.38 0.77 22.48
C ALA A 263 -2.74 0.68 23.19
N THR A 264 -3.35 1.84 23.53
CA THR A 264 -4.55 1.89 24.38
C THR A 264 -5.85 2.13 23.62
N ILE A 265 -5.77 2.77 22.45
CA ILE A 265 -6.91 3.20 21.65
C ILE A 265 -7.15 2.27 20.47
N GLY A 266 -6.14 1.93 19.66
CA GLY A 266 -6.34 1.24 18.38
C GLY A 266 -5.54 1.90 17.25
N PRO A 267 -5.86 1.59 15.98
CA PRO A 267 -5.36 2.33 14.83
C PRO A 267 -5.68 3.84 14.90
N ILE A 268 -4.74 4.68 14.45
CA ILE A 268 -4.78 6.15 14.60
C ILE A 268 -4.65 6.83 13.22
N THR A 269 -5.47 7.83 12.94
CA THR A 269 -5.30 8.72 11.76
C THR A 269 -4.08 9.61 12.01
N VAL A 270 -3.10 9.58 11.10
CA VAL A 270 -1.91 10.43 11.15
C VAL A 270 -1.69 11.10 9.80
N ALA A 271 -1.04 12.27 9.80
CA ALA A 271 -0.50 12.89 8.59
C ALA A 271 1.03 12.90 8.63
N ILE A 272 1.64 12.75 7.46
CA ILE A 272 3.09 12.75 7.26
C ILE A 272 3.47 13.65 6.08
N ASP A 273 4.71 14.12 6.07
CA ASP A 273 5.38 14.51 4.84
C ASP A 273 5.70 13.26 4.03
N ALA A 274 5.13 13.17 2.83
CA ALA A 274 5.40 12.12 1.85
C ALA A 274 5.82 12.70 0.49
N ASP A 275 6.21 13.98 0.42
CA ASP A 275 6.59 14.68 -0.82
C ASP A 275 8.03 14.32 -1.27
N HIS A 276 8.37 13.03 -1.22
CA HIS A 276 9.70 12.49 -1.52
C HIS A 276 9.56 11.25 -2.40
N SER A 277 10.31 11.18 -3.49
CA SER A 277 10.26 10.02 -4.39
C SER A 277 10.78 8.73 -3.73
N SER A 278 11.57 8.86 -2.66
CA SER A 278 11.94 7.75 -1.76
C SER A 278 10.73 7.12 -1.05
N PHE A 279 9.70 7.92 -0.72
CA PHE A 279 8.42 7.43 -0.21
C PHE A 279 7.59 6.79 -1.32
N LEU A 280 7.51 7.42 -2.49
CA LEU A 280 6.74 6.92 -3.65
C LEU A 280 7.15 5.49 -4.03
N PHE A 281 8.46 5.19 -4.02
CA PHE A 281 8.99 3.89 -4.41
C PHE A 281 9.47 3.02 -3.24
N TYR A 282 9.10 3.32 -2.00
CA TYR A 282 9.46 2.47 -0.85
C TYR A 282 8.99 1.01 -1.06
N SER A 283 9.86 0.06 -0.73
CA SER A 283 9.63 -1.38 -0.88
C SER A 283 9.69 -2.12 0.45
N SER A 284 10.82 -2.08 1.16
CA SER A 284 10.96 -2.76 2.45
C SER A 284 12.12 -2.24 3.30
N GLY A 285 12.10 -2.54 4.60
CA GLY A 285 13.07 -2.04 5.58
C GLY A 285 12.52 -0.84 6.36
N ILE A 286 13.36 -0.20 7.17
CA ILE A 286 12.94 0.93 8.01
C ILE A 286 13.22 2.23 7.26
N TYR A 287 12.15 2.93 6.91
CA TYR A 287 12.21 4.21 6.21
C TYR A 287 12.66 5.33 7.14
N ASP A 288 13.75 6.00 6.77
CA ASP A 288 14.26 7.24 7.35
C ASP A 288 14.72 8.13 6.20
N GLU A 289 14.04 9.27 6.01
CA GLU A 289 14.32 10.23 4.96
C GLU A 289 14.78 11.55 5.59
N PRO A 290 16.09 11.87 5.57
CA PRO A 290 16.61 13.11 6.13
C PRO A 290 16.01 14.40 5.55
N ALA A 291 15.40 14.35 4.36
CA ALA A 291 14.71 15.48 3.75
C ALA A 291 13.29 15.74 4.30
N CYS A 292 12.72 14.82 5.10
CA CYS A 292 11.36 14.94 5.63
C CYS A 292 11.17 16.18 6.53
N ASN A 293 10.20 17.02 6.22
CA ASN A 293 9.86 18.23 6.95
C ASN A 293 8.62 17.98 7.86
N PRO A 294 8.76 17.91 9.20
CA PRO A 294 7.66 17.60 10.11
C PRO A 294 6.60 18.71 10.24
N ASN A 295 6.67 19.77 9.44
CA ASN A 295 5.64 20.81 9.31
C ASN A 295 5.02 20.90 7.90
N ASN A 296 5.51 20.14 6.91
CA ASN A 296 4.95 20.07 5.55
C ASN A 296 4.23 18.74 5.35
N LEU A 297 3.14 18.53 6.10
CA LEU A 297 2.38 17.28 6.05
C LEU A 297 1.45 17.30 4.83
N SER A 298 1.57 16.29 3.98
CA SER A 298 0.91 16.22 2.67
C SER A 298 0.04 14.97 2.51
N HIS A 299 0.37 13.87 3.19
CA HIS A 299 -0.29 12.58 3.02
C HIS A 299 -0.89 12.07 4.33
N ALA A 300 -2.05 11.41 4.23
CA ALA A 300 -2.79 10.89 5.37
C ALA A 300 -2.77 9.36 5.33
N VAL A 301 -2.27 8.75 6.40
CA VAL A 301 -2.07 7.30 6.49
C VAL A 301 -2.61 6.78 7.81
N LEU A 302 -2.80 5.46 7.94
CA LEU A 302 -3.31 4.86 9.17
C LEU A 302 -2.15 4.21 9.94
N LEU A 303 -1.88 4.71 11.15
CA LEU A 303 -0.90 4.12 12.04
C LEU A 303 -1.52 2.90 12.74
N VAL A 304 -1.02 1.70 12.45
CA VAL A 304 -1.58 0.41 12.91
C VAL A 304 -0.69 -0.33 13.90
N GLY A 305 0.42 0.27 14.35
CA GLY A 305 1.31 -0.39 15.29
C GLY A 305 2.67 0.28 15.47
N TYR A 306 3.53 -0.37 16.25
CA TYR A 306 4.93 -0.06 16.43
C TYR A 306 5.70 -1.31 16.92
N GLY A 307 7.01 -1.30 16.73
CA GLY A 307 7.91 -2.33 17.24
C GLY A 307 9.36 -1.87 17.22
N SER A 308 10.27 -2.83 17.21
CA SER A 308 11.73 -2.65 17.16
C SER A 308 12.36 -3.76 16.31
N GLU A 309 13.46 -3.47 15.61
CA GLU A 309 14.29 -4.45 14.90
C GLU A 309 15.76 -4.17 15.25
N GLY A 310 16.37 -5.09 16.02
CA GLY A 310 17.59 -4.77 16.75
C GLY A 310 17.35 -3.58 17.69
N ASP A 311 18.26 -2.62 17.68
CA ASP A 311 18.14 -1.36 18.43
C ASP A 311 17.25 -0.31 17.73
N GLN A 312 16.75 -0.59 16.51
CA GLN A 312 15.97 0.39 15.74
C GLN A 312 14.47 0.25 15.96
N ASP A 313 13.92 1.19 16.72
CA ASP A 313 12.48 1.38 16.90
C ASP A 313 11.78 1.89 15.61
N TYR A 314 10.57 1.39 15.34
CA TYR A 314 9.74 1.78 14.19
C TYR A 314 8.23 1.87 14.50
N TRP A 315 7.53 2.62 13.65
CA TRP A 315 6.08 2.69 13.47
C TRP A 315 5.62 1.71 12.37
N ILE A 316 4.41 1.16 12.47
CA ILE A 316 3.79 0.35 11.40
C ILE A 316 2.64 1.16 10.78
N ILE A 317 2.83 1.58 9.52
CA ILE A 317 1.90 2.42 8.77
C ILE A 317 1.19 1.58 7.71
N LYS A 318 -0.13 1.72 7.61
CA LYS A 318 -0.95 1.27 6.46
C LYS A 318 -1.13 2.44 5.50
N ASN A 319 -0.73 2.24 4.24
CA ASN A 319 -0.93 3.20 3.17
C ASN A 319 -2.21 2.88 2.37
N SER A 320 -2.58 3.73 1.42
CA SER A 320 -3.78 3.66 0.58
C SER A 320 -3.44 3.58 -0.92
N TRP A 321 -2.32 2.96 -1.29
CA TRP A 321 -1.83 2.87 -2.69
C TRP A 321 -1.85 1.44 -3.26
N GLY A 322 -2.69 0.57 -2.70
CA GLY A 322 -2.73 -0.86 -3.04
C GLY A 322 -1.64 -1.67 -2.34
N SER A 323 -1.77 -2.99 -2.38
CA SER A 323 -0.86 -3.93 -1.70
C SER A 323 0.47 -4.17 -2.43
N SER A 324 0.65 -3.62 -3.64
CA SER A 324 1.88 -3.69 -4.43
C SER A 324 2.90 -2.61 -4.08
N TRP A 325 2.54 -1.61 -3.27
CA TRP A 325 3.45 -0.62 -2.72
C TRP A 325 3.98 -1.06 -1.34
N GLY A 326 5.26 -0.88 -1.06
CA GLY A 326 5.85 -1.20 0.25
C GLY A 326 5.70 -2.66 0.69
N GLU A 327 5.69 -2.87 2.01
CA GLU A 327 5.64 -4.18 2.67
C GLU A 327 4.20 -4.73 2.65
N GLY A 328 3.69 -5.02 1.44
CA GLY A 328 2.32 -5.50 1.21
C GLY A 328 1.25 -4.42 1.40
N GLY A 329 1.56 -3.17 1.05
CA GLY A 329 0.72 -1.98 1.30
C GLY A 329 1.00 -1.27 2.63
N TYR A 330 2.05 -1.69 3.35
CA TYR A 330 2.48 -1.13 4.63
C TYR A 330 3.89 -0.54 4.53
N MET A 331 4.25 0.30 5.49
CA MET A 331 5.61 0.82 5.68
C MET A 331 6.02 0.73 7.15
N ARG A 332 7.29 0.43 7.38
CA ARG A 332 7.95 0.68 8.65
C ARG A 332 8.68 2.02 8.60
N LEU A 333 8.17 3.02 9.31
CA LEU A 333 8.79 4.34 9.45
C LEU A 333 9.61 4.37 10.74
N VAL A 334 10.79 5.00 10.74
CA VAL A 334 11.62 5.16 11.95
C VAL A 334 10.86 5.83 13.10
N ARG A 335 11.04 5.34 14.33
CA ARG A 335 10.42 5.87 15.56
C ARG A 335 11.52 6.17 16.58
N ASP A 336 12.02 7.40 16.58
CA ASP A 336 13.27 7.77 17.28
C ASP A 336 13.15 9.00 18.19
N GLY A 337 11.95 9.59 18.31
CA GLY A 337 11.71 10.80 19.09
C GLY A 337 12.05 12.10 18.34
N ARG A 338 12.55 12.04 17.09
CA ARG A 338 12.73 13.22 16.23
C ARG A 338 11.42 13.69 15.57
N ASN A 339 10.32 12.92 15.71
CA ASN A 339 9.07 13.12 14.98
C ASN A 339 9.32 13.10 13.44
N THR A 340 10.06 12.09 12.98
CA THR A 340 10.47 11.94 11.57
C THR A 340 9.25 11.89 10.64
N CYS A 341 9.34 12.61 9.51
CA CYS A 341 8.24 12.89 8.58
C CYS A 341 6.97 13.48 9.22
N GLY A 342 7.05 13.97 10.47
CA GLY A 342 5.93 14.59 11.16
C GLY A 342 4.83 13.63 11.63
N ILE A 343 5.14 12.34 11.81
CA ILE A 343 4.20 11.28 12.20
C ILE A 343 3.34 11.60 13.44
N ALA A 344 3.87 12.37 14.39
CA ALA A 344 3.15 12.89 15.56
C ALA A 344 2.77 14.37 15.45
N SER A 345 3.13 15.07 14.36
CA SER A 345 2.79 16.48 14.16
C SER A 345 1.29 16.73 13.99
N TYR A 346 0.58 15.78 13.37
CA TYR A 346 -0.87 15.78 13.25
C TYR A 346 -1.40 14.34 13.38
N SER A 347 -2.10 14.06 14.48
CA SER A 347 -2.65 12.73 14.75
C SER A 347 -3.90 12.79 15.62
N LEU A 348 -4.89 11.93 15.32
CA LEU A 348 -6.20 11.89 15.98
C LEU A 348 -6.90 10.54 15.84
N TYR A 349 -7.90 10.30 16.69
CA TYR A 349 -8.70 9.09 16.69
C TYR A 349 -10.19 9.35 16.99
N PRO A 350 -11.11 8.51 16.49
CA PRO A 350 -12.55 8.62 16.75
C PRO A 350 -12.95 7.99 18.09
N ILE A 351 -14.14 8.37 18.58
CA ILE A 351 -14.79 7.79 19.77
C ILE A 351 -16.19 7.34 19.39
N LEU A 352 -16.54 6.07 19.63
CA LEU A 352 -17.87 5.49 19.35
C LEU A 352 -18.89 5.66 20.48
#